data_AF-A0A3C0L1R0-F1
#
_entry.id   AF-A0A3C0L1R0-F1
#
_cell.length_a   1.000
_cell.length_b   1.000
_cell.length_c   1.000
_cell.angle_alpha   90.00
_cell.angle_beta   90.00
_cell.angle_gamma   90.00
#
_symmetry.space_group_name_H-M   'P 1'
#
loop_
_entity.id
_entity.type
_entity.pdbx_description
1 polymer ?
#
loop_
_entity_poly.entity_id
_entity_poly.type
_entity_poly.pdbx_seq_one_letter_code
_entity_poly.pdbx_strand_id
1 'polypeptide(L)'
;LDKMEFYVYETGEMVKAKVRPIVVITSNNEKELPDAFLRRCFFHYIQFPDRETMQQIVDVHYPSIKQDLVKEALEIFFDVRKVPGLKKKPSTSELIDWLKLLMADDIPEEILTNRDTTKAIPPLYGA
;
A
#
# COMPACT_ATOMS: atom_id res chain seq x y z
N LEU A 1 -5.03 29.33 6.49
CA LEU A 1 -5.14 29.00 5.05
C LEU A 1 -5.91 30.08 4.33
N ASP A 2 -7.11 30.45 4.78
CA ASP A 2 -7.98 31.43 4.09
C ASP A 2 -7.34 32.81 3.84
N LYS A 3 -6.49 33.28 4.76
CA LYS A 3 -5.81 34.57 4.64
C LYS A 3 -4.65 34.58 3.64
N MET A 4 -4.19 33.41 3.16
CA MET A 4 -3.06 33.30 2.24
C MET A 4 -1.74 33.90 2.75
N GLU A 5 -1.64 34.14 4.06
CA GLU A 5 -0.48 34.71 4.72
C GLU A 5 -0.38 34.21 6.16
N PHE A 6 0.84 34.17 6.69
CA PHE A 6 1.13 33.84 8.08
C PHE A 6 2.42 34.52 8.53
N TYR A 7 2.54 34.77 9.82
CA TYR A 7 3.73 35.35 10.43
C TYR A 7 4.63 34.25 10.99
N VAL A 8 5.93 34.33 10.73
CA VAL A 8 6.96 33.43 11.27
C VAL A 8 7.67 34.17 12.39
N TYR A 9 7.45 33.76 13.63
CA TYR A 9 7.97 34.47 14.80
C TYR A 9 9.49 34.40 14.90
N GLU A 10 10.06 33.26 14.52
CA GLU A 10 11.48 32.97 14.59
C GLU A 10 12.30 33.84 13.63
N THR A 11 11.72 34.25 12.50
CA THR A 11 12.37 35.12 11.50
C THR A 11 11.88 36.56 11.55
N GLY A 12 10.74 36.82 12.21
CA GLY A 12 10.11 38.13 12.24
C GLY A 12 9.41 38.51 10.93
N GLU A 13 9.14 37.55 10.05
CA GLU A 13 8.66 37.82 8.68
C GLU A 13 7.18 37.48 8.51
N MET A 14 6.49 38.32 7.73
CA MET A 14 5.16 38.02 7.22
C MET A 14 5.29 37.34 5.84
N VAL A 15 4.95 36.06 5.78
CA VAL A 15 4.98 35.28 4.54
C VAL A 15 3.61 35.34 3.89
N LYS A 16 3.55 35.80 2.63
CA LYS A 16 2.32 35.88 1.83
C LYS A 16 2.45 35.06 0.55
N ALA A 17 1.45 34.22 0.29
CA ALA A 17 1.41 33.39 -0.90
C ALA A 17 1.13 34.25 -2.14
N LYS A 18 2.02 34.19 -3.14
CA LYS A 18 1.83 34.84 -4.45
C LYS A 18 0.72 34.17 -5.28
N VAL A 19 0.61 32.86 -5.15
CA VAL A 19 -0.36 32.00 -5.84
C VAL A 19 -1.06 31.15 -4.80
N ARG A 20 -2.35 30.85 -5.00
CA ARG A 20 -3.10 30.01 -4.08
C ARG A 20 -2.58 28.56 -4.12
N PRO A 21 -2.03 28.00 -3.02
CA PRO A 21 -1.48 26.66 -3.05
C PRO A 21 -2.60 25.62 -2.94
N ILE A 22 -2.38 24.49 -3.59
CA ILE A 22 -3.14 23.26 -3.37
C ILE A 22 -2.33 22.45 -2.36
N VAL A 23 -2.96 22.09 -1.25
CA VAL A 23 -2.31 21.36 -0.15
C VAL A 23 -2.87 19.94 -0.12
N VAL A 24 -2.00 18.95 -0.32
CA VAL A 24 -2.32 17.52 -0.21
C VAL A 24 -1.57 16.96 0.99
N ILE A 25 -2.30 16.27 1.87
CA ILE A 25 -1.75 15.66 3.08
C ILE A 25 -2.19 14.21 3.11
N THR A 26 -1.23 13.33 3.36
CA THR A 26 -1.44 11.90 3.52
C THR A 26 -1.26 11.52 4.97
N SER A 27 -2.12 10.65 5.49
CA SER A 27 -1.98 10.06 6.81
C SER A 27 -2.13 8.55 6.70
N ASN A 28 -1.32 7.81 7.45
CA ASN A 28 -1.46 6.36 7.62
C ASN A 28 -2.46 5.99 8.74
N ASN A 29 -3.14 7.00 9.32
CA ASN A 29 -4.11 6.86 10.39
C ASN A 29 -3.55 6.28 11.71
N GLU A 30 -2.23 6.34 11.93
CA GLU A 30 -1.62 5.94 13.21
C GLU A 30 -1.79 6.99 14.31
N LYS A 31 -1.86 8.26 13.92
CA LYS A 31 -2.18 9.38 14.81
C LYS A 31 -3.35 10.15 14.21
N GLU A 32 -4.37 10.35 15.02
CA GLU A 32 -5.51 11.17 14.61
C GLU A 32 -5.08 12.62 14.43
N LEU A 33 -5.52 13.21 13.32
CA LEU A 33 -5.35 14.64 13.09
C LEU A 33 -6.36 15.41 13.94
N PRO A 34 -5.98 16.54 14.55
CA PRO A 34 -6.90 17.32 15.36
C PRO A 34 -8.13 17.80 14.57
N ASP A 35 -9.28 17.92 15.23
CA ASP A 35 -10.54 18.42 14.64
C ASP A 35 -10.40 19.78 13.92
N ALA A 36 -9.56 20.67 14.45
CA ALA A 36 -9.27 21.96 13.83
C ALA A 36 -8.63 21.82 12.45
N PHE A 37 -7.92 20.72 12.21
CA PHE A 37 -7.33 20.35 10.94
C PHE A 37 -8.39 19.74 10.01
N LEU A 38 -9.10 18.72 10.50
CA LEU A 38 -10.10 17.97 9.72
C LEU A 38 -11.20 18.88 9.17
N ARG A 39 -11.67 19.86 9.94
CA ARG A 39 -12.70 20.83 9.48
C ARG A 39 -12.25 21.78 8.37
N ARG A 40 -10.96 21.79 8.01
CA ARG A 40 -10.40 22.61 6.93
C ARG A 40 -9.95 21.78 5.72
N CYS A 41 -10.19 20.47 5.75
CA CYS A 41 -9.76 19.56 4.70
C CYS A 41 -10.94 18.74 4.18
N PHE A 42 -10.93 18.46 2.88
CA PHE A 42 -11.72 17.36 2.35
C PHE A 42 -11.01 16.06 2.69
N PHE A 43 -11.70 15.18 3.40
CA PHE A 43 -11.15 13.89 3.79
C PHE A 43 -11.53 12.82 2.77
N HIS A 44 -10.54 12.11 2.26
CA HIS A 44 -10.74 10.95 1.39
C HIS A 44 -10.03 9.74 2.00
N TYR A 45 -10.82 8.75 2.41
CA TYR A 45 -10.30 7.50 2.93
C TYR A 45 -10.01 6.54 1.76
N ILE A 46 -8.76 6.13 1.64
CA ILE A 46 -8.35 5.14 0.64
C ILE A 46 -8.57 3.76 1.26
N GLN A 47 -9.60 3.07 0.80
CA GLN A 47 -9.84 1.69 1.21
C GLN A 47 -8.74 0.78 0.65
N PHE A 48 -8.45 -0.29 1.38
CA PHE A 48 -7.57 -1.33 0.85
C PHE A 48 -8.23 -1.95 -0.40
N PRO A 49 -7.51 -2.11 -1.52
CA PRO A 49 -8.08 -2.58 -2.77
C PRO A 49 -8.69 -3.98 -2.60
N ASP A 50 -9.84 -4.18 -3.24
CA ASP A 50 -10.42 -5.50 -3.41
C ASP A 50 -9.65 -6.31 -4.46
N ARG A 51 -10.10 -7.54 -4.71
CA ARG A 51 -9.44 -8.45 -5.67
C ARG A 51 -9.37 -7.88 -7.08
N GLU A 52 -10.45 -7.25 -7.54
CA GLU A 52 -10.52 -6.69 -8.89
C GLU A 52 -9.58 -5.50 -9.04
N THR A 53 -9.61 -4.57 -8.09
CA THR A 53 -8.69 -3.42 -8.06
C THR A 53 -7.25 -3.87 -7.93
N MET A 54 -6.97 -4.90 -7.13
CA MET A 54 -5.63 -5.45 -6.98
C MET A 54 -5.12 -6.07 -8.29
N GLN A 55 -5.97 -6.78 -9.02
CA GLN A 55 -5.62 -7.31 -10.34
C GLN A 55 -5.25 -6.16 -11.30
N GLN A 56 -6.04 -5.09 -11.34
CA GLN A 56 -5.74 -3.92 -12.17
C GLN A 56 -4.40 -3.27 -11.79
N ILE A 57 -4.09 -3.20 -10.49
CA ILE A 57 -2.79 -2.71 -10.01
C ILE A 57 -1.67 -3.63 -10.54
N VAL A 58 -1.82 -4.95 -10.40
CA VAL A 58 -0.84 -5.92 -10.91
C VAL A 58 -0.63 -5.78 -12.41
N ASP A 59 -1.70 -5.63 -13.19
CA ASP A 59 -1.64 -5.52 -14.65
C ASP A 59 -0.87 -4.27 -15.11
N VAL A 60 -0.94 -3.16 -14.35
CA VAL A 60 -0.16 -1.94 -14.61
C VAL A 60 1.33 -2.16 -14.32
N HIS A 61 1.67 -2.93 -13.29
CA HIS A 61 3.05 -3.21 -12.90
C HIS A 61 3.71 -4.31 -13.75
N TYR A 62 2.95 -5.34 -14.13
CA TYR A 62 3.44 -6.53 -14.84
C TYR A 62 2.50 -6.96 -15.98
N PRO A 63 2.46 -6.23 -17.11
CA PRO A 63 1.50 -6.47 -18.19
C PRO A 63 1.60 -7.85 -18.86
N SER A 64 2.73 -8.55 -18.72
CA SER A 64 3.00 -9.84 -19.37
C SER A 64 3.04 -11.02 -18.39
N ILE A 65 2.60 -10.82 -17.15
CA ILE A 65 2.58 -11.88 -16.14
C ILE A 65 1.54 -12.96 -16.50
N LYS A 66 1.85 -14.22 -16.16
CA LYS A 66 0.90 -15.33 -16.32
C LYS A 66 -0.29 -15.09 -15.38
N GLN A 67 -1.50 -15.07 -15.93
CA GLN A 67 -2.71 -14.73 -15.18
C GLN A 67 -3.07 -15.80 -14.13
N ASP A 68 -2.77 -17.07 -14.39
CA ASP A 68 -2.97 -18.16 -13.42
C ASP A 68 -2.08 -17.97 -12.18
N LEU A 69 -0.83 -17.55 -12.37
CA LEU A 69 0.09 -17.20 -11.30
C LEU A 69 -0.45 -16.06 -10.43
N VAL A 70 -0.95 -14.98 -11.06
CA VAL A 70 -1.51 -13.84 -10.33
C VAL A 70 -2.74 -14.26 -9.54
N LYS A 71 -3.62 -15.06 -10.15
CA LYS A 71 -4.83 -15.53 -9.49
C LYS A 71 -4.51 -16.32 -8.22
N GLU A 72 -3.62 -17.31 -8.30
CA GLU A 72 -3.21 -18.10 -7.13
C GLU A 72 -2.49 -17.22 -6.08
N ALA A 73 -1.61 -16.32 -6.51
CA ALA A 73 -0.95 -15.38 -5.61
C ALA A 73 -1.94 -14.46 -4.88
N LEU A 74 -2.96 -13.95 -5.58
CA LEU A 74 -4.01 -13.13 -4.98
C LEU A 74 -4.86 -13.95 -3.99
N GLU A 75 -5.20 -15.21 -4.31
CA GLU A 75 -5.87 -16.10 -3.35
C GLU A 75 -5.08 -16.21 -2.05
N ILE A 76 -3.80 -16.61 -2.14
CA ILE A 76 -2.90 -16.76 -0.99
C ILE A 76 -2.78 -15.43 -0.23
N PHE A 77 -2.55 -14.32 -0.93
CA PHE A 77 -2.38 -13.00 -0.32
C PHE A 77 -3.60 -12.58 0.52
N PHE A 78 -4.81 -12.73 -0.02
CA PHE A 78 -6.03 -12.39 0.70
C PHE A 78 -6.31 -13.36 1.85
N ASP A 79 -5.93 -14.63 1.74
CA ASP A 79 -6.05 -15.59 2.84
C ASP A 79 -5.08 -15.30 3.98
N VAL A 80 -3.81 -14.95 3.67
CA VAL A 80 -2.85 -14.48 4.68
C VAL A 80 -3.40 -13.26 5.42
N ARG A 81 -4.00 -12.29 4.71
CA ARG A 81 -4.61 -11.10 5.34
C ARG A 81 -5.80 -11.41 6.27
N LYS A 82 -6.43 -12.58 6.15
CA LYS A 82 -7.52 -13.05 7.04
C LYS A 82 -6.99 -13.74 8.30
N VAL A 83 -5.70 -14.12 8.35
CA VAL A 83 -5.12 -14.80 9.51
C VAL A 83 -5.22 -13.91 10.76
N PRO A 84 -5.86 -14.38 11.84
CA PRO A 84 -5.98 -13.60 13.07
C PRO A 84 -4.62 -13.44 13.76
N GLY A 85 -4.42 -12.30 14.43
CA GLY A 85 -3.20 -12.04 15.21
C GLY A 85 -2.00 -11.49 14.41
N LEU A 86 -2.15 -11.26 13.10
CA LEU A 86 -1.14 -10.54 12.33
C LEU A 86 -0.97 -9.10 12.84
N LYS A 87 0.25 -8.77 13.31
CA LYS A 87 0.59 -7.42 13.78
C LYS A 87 0.41 -6.36 12.69
N LYS A 88 0.78 -6.71 11.44
CA LYS A 88 0.60 -5.88 10.24
C LYS A 88 0.07 -6.79 9.14
N LYS A 89 -1.03 -6.38 8.51
CA LYS A 89 -1.57 -7.09 7.35
C LYS A 89 -0.71 -6.77 6.11
N PRO A 90 -0.37 -7.77 5.28
CA PRO A 90 0.42 -7.55 4.07
C PRO A 90 -0.14 -6.45 3.15
N SER A 91 0.67 -5.51 2.72
CA SER A 91 0.31 -4.36 1.88
C SER A 91 0.34 -4.67 0.39
N THR A 92 -0.21 -3.77 -0.43
CA THR A 92 -0.14 -3.86 -1.90
C THR A 92 1.30 -3.92 -2.40
N SER A 93 2.21 -3.11 -1.84
CA SER A 93 3.63 -3.15 -2.23
C SER A 93 4.27 -4.50 -1.95
N GLU A 94 3.98 -5.10 -0.80
CA GLU A 94 4.51 -6.42 -0.44
C GLU A 94 3.99 -7.53 -1.39
N LEU A 95 2.76 -7.43 -1.91
CA LEU A 95 2.27 -8.31 -2.97
C LEU A 95 3.05 -8.13 -4.28
N ILE A 96 3.26 -6.89 -4.71
CA ILE A 96 3.96 -6.58 -5.96
C ILE A 96 5.42 -7.04 -5.91
N ASP A 97 6.07 -6.87 -4.76
CA ASP A 97 7.42 -7.36 -4.51
C ASP A 97 7.47 -8.89 -4.49
N TRP A 98 6.47 -9.54 -3.89
CA TRP A 98 6.38 -11.00 -3.89
C TRP A 98 6.17 -11.57 -5.30
N LEU A 99 5.29 -10.99 -6.10
CA LEU A 99 5.12 -11.36 -7.51
C LEU A 99 6.43 -11.20 -8.30
N LYS A 100 7.20 -10.14 -8.01
CA LYS A 100 8.52 -9.93 -8.63
C LYS A 100 9.47 -11.10 -8.36
N LEU A 101 9.50 -11.58 -7.12
CA LEU A 101 10.34 -12.71 -6.72
C LEU A 101 9.87 -14.02 -7.37
N LEU A 102 8.57 -14.27 -7.42
CA LEU A 102 8.00 -15.45 -8.07
C LEU A 102 8.39 -15.54 -9.56
N MET A 103 8.48 -14.39 -10.24
CA MET A 103 8.92 -14.34 -11.64
C MET A 103 10.44 -14.49 -11.81
N ALA A 104 11.24 -14.11 -10.81
CA ALA A 104 12.70 -14.13 -10.91
C ALA A 104 13.29 -15.53 -10.69
N ASP A 105 12.68 -16.33 -9.82
CA ASP A 105 13.23 -17.61 -9.37
C ASP A 105 12.78 -18.84 -10.19
N ASP A 106 12.12 -18.64 -11.35
CA ASP A 106 11.52 -19.71 -12.18
C ASP A 106 10.77 -20.74 -11.31
N ILE A 107 10.09 -20.22 -10.26
CA ILE A 107 9.52 -21.04 -9.20
C ILE A 107 8.44 -21.92 -9.84
N PRO A 108 8.53 -23.25 -9.72
CA PRO A 108 7.51 -24.14 -10.25
C PRO A 108 6.15 -23.76 -9.68
N GLU A 109 5.15 -23.64 -10.54
CA GLU A 109 3.75 -23.34 -10.22
C GLU A 109 3.18 -24.29 -9.14
N GLU A 110 3.77 -25.47 -9.01
CA GLU A 110 3.56 -26.49 -7.99
C GLU A 110 3.76 -26.00 -6.54
N ILE A 111 4.63 -25.01 -6.30
CA ILE A 111 4.88 -24.48 -4.96
C ILE A 111 3.69 -23.64 -4.46
N LEU A 112 2.98 -22.94 -5.34
CA LEU A 112 1.81 -22.14 -4.99
C LEU A 112 0.55 -22.98 -4.85
N THR A 113 0.45 -24.06 -5.61
CA THR A 113 -0.69 -24.99 -5.56
C THR A 113 -0.66 -25.95 -4.37
N ASN A 114 0.51 -26.15 -3.75
CA ASN A 114 0.65 -27.05 -2.61
C ASN A 114 0.19 -26.39 -1.29
N ARG A 115 -1.05 -26.66 -0.88
CA ARG A 115 -1.73 -26.07 0.29
C ARG A 115 -1.23 -26.55 1.65
N ASP A 116 -0.07 -27.20 1.71
CA ASP A 116 0.50 -27.71 2.96
C ASP A 116 1.18 -26.57 3.73
N THR A 117 0.49 -26.06 4.76
CA THR A 117 0.91 -24.90 5.57
C THR A 117 2.22 -25.14 6.32
N THR A 118 2.67 -26.39 6.46
CA THR A 118 3.98 -26.74 7.04
C THR A 118 5.16 -26.51 6.10
N LYS A 119 4.90 -26.35 4.80
CA LYS A 119 5.90 -26.06 3.75
C LYS A 119 5.75 -24.67 3.13
N ALA A 120 4.78 -23.88 3.59
CA ALA A 120 4.48 -22.54 3.09
C ALA A 120 5.56 -21.48 3.44
N ILE A 121 6.62 -21.86 4.15
CA ILE A 121 7.82 -21.04 4.33
C ILE A 121 8.82 -21.52 3.27
N PRO A 122 9.12 -20.71 2.23
CA PRO A 122 10.19 -21.03 1.30
C PRO A 122 11.48 -21.28 2.10
N PRO A 123 12.30 -22.28 1.73
CA PRO A 123 13.59 -22.46 2.37
C PRO A 123 14.34 -21.13 2.30
N LEU A 124 14.72 -20.60 3.47
CA LEU A 124 15.51 -19.37 3.59
C LEU A 124 16.85 -19.59 2.89
N TYR A 125 16.90 -19.31 1.59
CA TYR A 125 18.14 -19.16 0.86
C TYR A 125 18.66 -17.75 1.14
N GLY A 126 19.58 -17.67 2.09
CA GLY A 126 20.38 -16.46 2.35
C GLY A 126 19.84 -15.55 3.43
N ALA A 127 20.17 -15.86 4.67
CA ALA A 127 20.59 -14.90 5.69
C ALA A 127 21.83 -15.47 6.40
#